data_AF-A0A661QHU8-F1
#
_entry.id   AF-A0A661QHU8-F1
#
_cell.length_a   1.000
_cell.length_b   1.000
_cell.length_c   1.000
_cell.angle_alpha   90.00
_cell.angle_beta   90.00
_cell.angle_gamma   90.00
#
_symmetry.space_group_name_H-M   'P 1'
#
loop_
_entity.id
_entity.type
_entity.pdbx_description
1 polymer ?
#
loop_
_entity_poly.entity_id
_entity_poly.type
_entity_poly.pdbx_seq_one_letter_code
_entity_poly.pdbx_strand_id
1 'polypeptide(L)'
;MNIQELRKQPHYSFSAINEYLMCGLKYRFSRIDKIQPEFTPDVLIFGKSIHRVCEEFNYQCLMGEIPPLPTLVSVFETCWDKAVETDDTIKYSRGKDYHALRKEGAAITKKFYENRITDKHQIIAIEEPFS
;
A
#
# COMPACT_ATOMS: atom_id res chain seq x y z
N MET A 1 -7.57 20.21 -1.27
CA MET A 1 -6.13 20.41 -1.55
C MET A 1 -5.54 19.03 -1.79
N ASN A 2 -4.85 18.80 -2.90
CA ASN A 2 -4.29 17.48 -3.20
C ASN A 2 -2.87 17.32 -2.63
N ILE A 3 -2.35 16.09 -2.58
CA ILE A 3 -1.02 15.80 -2.03
C ILE A 3 0.11 16.59 -2.73
N GLN A 4 -0.04 16.92 -4.02
CA GLN A 4 0.97 17.69 -4.75
C GLN A 4 1.00 19.16 -4.32
N GLU A 5 -0.14 19.73 -3.97
CA GLU A 5 -0.23 21.08 -3.43
C GLU A 5 0.40 21.18 -2.04
N LEU A 6 0.12 20.21 -1.16
CA LEU A 6 0.73 20.14 0.17
C LEU A 6 2.26 20.05 0.10
N ARG A 7 2.78 19.26 -0.84
CA ARG A 7 4.22 19.05 -1.02
C ARG A 7 4.99 20.28 -1.50
N LYS A 8 4.32 21.37 -1.89
CA LYS A 8 4.97 22.65 -2.25
C LYS A 8 5.53 23.37 -1.03
N GLN A 9 5.00 23.10 0.17
CA GLN A 9 5.51 23.66 1.42
C GLN A 9 6.50 22.69 2.07
N PRO A 10 7.46 23.19 2.89
CA PRO A 10 8.26 22.33 3.74
C PRO A 10 7.35 21.49 4.64
N HIS A 11 7.51 20.17 4.59
CA HIS A 11 6.71 19.23 5.37
C HIS A 11 7.58 18.06 5.82
N TYR A 12 7.19 17.46 6.94
CA TYR A 12 7.75 16.20 7.42
C TYR A 12 6.67 15.12 7.36
N SER A 13 6.97 13.98 6.74
CA SER A 13 6.08 12.82 6.85
C SER A 13 6.36 12.07 8.16
N PHE A 14 5.33 11.44 8.72
CA PHE A 14 5.47 10.56 9.87
C PHE A 14 6.57 9.50 9.65
N SER A 15 6.61 8.90 8.45
CA SER A 15 7.63 7.92 8.08
C SER A 15 9.05 8.49 8.03
N ALA A 16 9.21 9.76 7.64
CA ALA A 16 10.51 10.44 7.61
C ALA A 16 11.01 10.74 9.03
N ILE A 17 10.12 11.17 9.93
CA ILE A 17 10.45 11.39 11.36
C ILE A 17 10.87 10.07 12.00
N ASN A 18 10.07 9.01 11.83
CA ASN A 18 10.37 7.72 12.41
C ASN A 18 11.71 7.15 11.86
N GLU A 19 11.98 7.31 10.56
CA GLU A 19 13.24 6.88 9.96
C GLU A 19 14.46 7.64 10.55
N TYR A 20 14.34 8.96 10.76
CA TYR A 20 15.40 9.76 11.39
C TYR A 20 15.67 9.30 12.83
N LEU A 21 14.62 9.11 13.62
CA LEU A 21 14.72 8.66 15.01
C LEU A 21 15.34 7.26 15.12
N MET A 22 15.03 6.37 14.17
CA MET A 22 15.58 5.01 14.15
C MET A 22 17.04 4.98 13.66
N CYS A 23 17.37 5.73 12.61
CA CYS A 23 18.73 5.82 12.08
C CYS A 23 18.92 7.07 11.21
N GLY A 24 19.60 8.09 11.75
CA GLY A 24 19.88 9.34 11.04
C GLY A 24 20.70 9.16 9.76
N LEU A 25 21.60 8.17 9.69
CA LEU A 25 22.37 7.89 8.47
C LEU A 25 21.47 7.32 7.36
N LYS A 26 20.56 6.42 7.70
CA LYS A 26 19.58 5.89 6.75
C LYS A 26 18.70 7.02 6.22
N TYR A 27 18.19 7.88 7.09
CA TYR A 27 17.42 9.06 6.70
C TYR A 27 18.18 9.96 5.73
N ARG A 28 19.46 10.25 6.00
CA ARG A 28 20.30 11.04 5.10
C ARG A 28 20.37 10.39 3.72
N PHE A 29 20.74 9.11 3.64
CA PHE A 29 20.88 8.41 2.36
C PHE A 29 19.57 8.33 1.57
N SER A 30 18.45 8.06 2.23
CA SER A 30 17.15 7.88 1.56
C SER A 30 16.44 9.19 1.22
N ARG A 31 16.49 10.20 2.10
CA ARG A 31 15.68 11.43 1.99
C ARG A 31 16.46 12.64 1.48
N ILE A 32 17.72 12.78 1.88
CA ILE A 32 18.57 13.94 1.52
C ILE A 32 19.36 13.62 0.26
N ASP A 33 20.18 12.57 0.31
CA ASP A 33 21.06 12.18 -0.78
C ASP A 33 20.29 11.39 -1.87
N LYS A 34 19.09 10.88 -1.54
CA LYS A 34 18.18 10.15 -2.45
C LYS A 34 18.83 9.00 -3.21
N ILE A 35 19.71 8.28 -2.52
CA ILE A 35 20.37 7.09 -3.05
C ILE A 35 19.30 6.05 -3.38
N GLN A 36 19.30 5.56 -4.62
CA GLN A 36 18.34 4.55 -5.07
C GLN A 36 18.71 3.19 -4.46
N PRO A 37 17.75 2.45 -3.87
CA PRO A 37 17.97 1.08 -3.46
C PRO A 37 18.34 0.19 -4.67
N GLU A 38 19.20 -0.80 -4.44
CA GLU A 38 19.60 -1.76 -5.49
C GLU A 38 18.47 -2.70 -5.91
N PHE A 39 17.46 -2.87 -5.05
CA PHE A 39 16.32 -3.74 -5.28
C PHE A 39 15.10 -3.24 -4.51
N THR A 40 13.92 -3.61 -4.97
CA THR A 40 12.67 -3.40 -4.23
C THR A 40 12.33 -4.64 -3.41
N PRO A 41 12.22 -4.55 -2.07
CA PRO A 41 11.71 -5.65 -1.27
C PRO A 41 10.27 -6.00 -1.66
N ASP A 42 9.98 -7.29 -1.83
CA ASP A 42 8.64 -7.81 -2.14
C ASP A 42 7.53 -7.27 -1.23
N VAL A 43 7.81 -7.13 0.07
CA VAL A 43 6.89 -6.60 1.07
C VAL A 43 6.37 -5.19 0.76
N LEU A 44 7.17 -4.34 0.09
CA LEU A 44 6.73 -2.97 -0.25
C LEU A 44 5.70 -2.99 -1.37
N ILE A 45 5.88 -3.85 -2.36
CA ILE A 45 4.94 -4.01 -3.47
C ILE A 45 3.68 -4.72 -2.98
N PHE A 46 3.85 -5.79 -2.22
CA PHE A 46 2.75 -6.55 -1.64
C PHE A 46 1.85 -5.67 -0.78
N GLY A 47 2.44 -4.89 0.14
CA GLY A 47 1.71 -3.96 0.99
C GLY A 47 0.92 -2.93 0.18
N LYS A 48 1.52 -2.32 -0.85
CA LYS A 48 0.81 -1.38 -1.74
C LYS A 48 -0.41 -1.99 -2.41
N SER A 49 -0.29 -3.23 -2.91
CA SER A 49 -1.42 -3.94 -3.52
C SER A 49 -2.55 -4.20 -2.52
N ILE A 50 -2.22 -4.53 -1.26
CA ILE A 50 -3.22 -4.68 -0.19
C ILE A 50 -3.88 -3.35 0.16
N HIS A 51 -3.10 -2.26 0.27
CA HIS A 51 -3.66 -0.92 0.50
C HIS A 51 -4.67 -0.53 -0.58
N ARG A 52 -4.40 -0.89 -1.85
CA ARG A 52 -5.34 -0.64 -2.95
C ARG A 52 -6.66 -1.41 -2.81
N VAL A 53 -6.64 -2.63 -2.26
CA VAL A 53 -7.86 -3.37 -1.93
C VAL A 53 -8.68 -2.64 -0.88
N CYS A 54 -8.03 -2.17 0.18
CA CYS A 54 -8.69 -1.44 1.25
C CYS A 54 -9.28 -0.12 0.75
N GLU A 55 -8.56 0.60 -0.11
CA GLU A 55 -9.03 1.81 -0.77
C GLU A 55 -10.30 1.55 -1.58
N GLU A 56 -10.28 0.53 -2.45
CA GLU A 56 -11.42 0.16 -3.29
C GLU A 56 -12.64 -0.26 -2.46
N PHE A 57 -12.42 -1.07 -1.41
CA PHE A 57 -13.49 -1.48 -0.49
C PHE A 57 -14.16 -0.27 0.14
N ASN A 58 -13.37 0.64 0.72
CA ASN A 58 -13.90 1.82 1.38
C ASN A 58 -14.58 2.77 0.39
N TYR A 59 -14.06 2.89 -0.84
CA TYR A 59 -14.63 3.75 -1.86
C TYR A 59 -16.02 3.27 -2.27
N GLN A 60 -16.20 1.98 -2.51
CA GLN A 60 -17.52 1.44 -2.83
C GLN A 60 -18.49 1.57 -1.66
N CYS A 61 -18.02 1.35 -0.41
CA CYS A 61 -18.85 1.58 0.77
C CYS A 61 -19.26 3.04 0.95
N LEU A 62 -18.39 4.00 0.60
CA LEU A 62 -18.74 5.42 0.56
C LEU A 62 -19.84 5.71 -0.49
N MET A 63 -19.85 4.95 -1.59
CA MET A 63 -20.90 5.02 -2.63
C MET A 63 -22.18 4.24 -2.28
N GLY A 64 -22.24 3.62 -1.09
CA GLY A 64 -23.39 2.85 -0.63
C GLY A 64 -23.42 1.39 -1.10
N GLU A 65 -22.31 0.88 -1.65
CA GLU A 65 -22.19 -0.49 -2.14
C GLU A 65 -21.20 -1.31 -1.31
N ILE A 66 -21.44 -2.62 -1.18
CA ILE A 66 -20.46 -3.54 -0.62
C ILE A 66 -19.89 -4.35 -1.78
N PRO A 67 -18.59 -4.17 -2.13
CA PRO A 67 -18.00 -4.90 -3.24
C PRO A 67 -18.08 -6.40 -2.99
N PRO A 68 -18.41 -7.22 -4.00
CA PRO A 68 -18.32 -8.66 -3.84
C PRO A 68 -16.84 -9.07 -3.73
N LEU A 69 -16.55 -10.08 -2.91
CA LEU A 69 -15.18 -10.56 -2.67
C LEU A 69 -14.36 -10.83 -3.95
N PRO A 70 -14.90 -11.45 -5.03
CA PRO A 70 -14.15 -11.65 -6.26
C PRO A 70 -13.61 -10.35 -6.88
N THR A 71 -14.35 -9.24 -6.76
CA THR A 71 -13.89 -7.92 -7.23
C THR A 71 -12.64 -7.48 -6.46
N LEU A 72 -12.66 -7.58 -5.13
CA LEU A 72 -11.52 -7.20 -4.30
C LEU A 72 -10.29 -8.07 -4.53
N VAL A 73 -10.50 -9.38 -4.72
CA VAL A 73 -9.40 -10.29 -5.09
C VAL A 73 -8.81 -9.90 -6.45
N SER A 74 -9.65 -9.58 -7.44
CA SER A 74 -9.19 -9.12 -8.75
C SER A 74 -8.41 -7.80 -8.68
N VAL A 75 -8.80 -6.88 -7.79
CA VAL A 75 -8.06 -5.63 -7.53
C VAL A 75 -6.66 -5.94 -7.01
N PHE A 76 -6.54 -6.80 -6.00
CA PHE A 76 -5.24 -7.22 -5.48
C PHE A 76 -4.36 -7.82 -6.58
N GLU A 77 -4.91 -8.81 -7.28
CA GLU A 77 -4.19 -9.56 -8.30
C GLU A 77 -3.71 -8.65 -9.43
N THR A 78 -4.59 -7.78 -9.93
CA THR A 78 -4.23 -6.82 -10.99
C THR A 78 -3.12 -5.87 -10.54
N CYS A 79 -3.19 -5.36 -9.30
CA CYS A 79 -2.16 -4.48 -8.77
C CYS A 79 -0.83 -5.20 -8.55
N TRP A 80 -0.86 -6.43 -8.03
CA TRP A 80 0.32 -7.26 -7.85
C TRP A 80 0.98 -7.62 -9.19
N ASP A 81 0.20 -8.14 -10.13
CA ASP A 81 0.68 -8.58 -11.45
C ASP A 81 1.32 -7.40 -12.19
N LYS A 82 0.64 -6.25 -12.24
CA LYS A 82 1.19 -5.03 -12.85
C LYS A 82 2.46 -4.54 -12.17
N ALA A 83 2.53 -4.59 -10.84
CA ALA A 83 3.71 -4.13 -10.13
C ALA A 83 4.93 -5.03 -10.37
N VAL A 84 4.72 -6.34 -10.48
CA VAL A 84 5.78 -7.30 -10.82
C VAL A 84 6.21 -7.17 -12.27
N GLU A 85 5.28 -6.90 -13.19
CA GLU A 85 5.60 -6.63 -14.60
C GLU A 85 6.42 -5.34 -14.81
N THR A 86 6.27 -4.37 -13.91
CA THR A 86 6.90 -3.03 -14.06
C THR A 86 8.20 -2.87 -13.28
N ASP A 87 8.51 -3.75 -12.34
CA ASP A 87 9.73 -3.72 -11.53
C ASP A 87 10.44 -5.09 -11.59
N ASP A 88 11.49 -5.15 -12.41
CA ASP A 88 12.35 -6.33 -12.57
C ASP A 88 13.40 -6.48 -11.46
N THR A 89 13.47 -5.51 -10.53
CA THR A 89 14.42 -5.49 -9.40
C THR A 89 13.83 -6.06 -8.11
N ILE A 90 12.62 -6.63 -8.15
CA ILE A 90 11.96 -7.16 -6.96
C ILE A 90 12.78 -8.31 -6.36
N LYS A 91 13.13 -8.17 -5.08
CA LYS A 91 13.77 -9.22 -4.31
C LYS A 91 12.76 -9.89 -3.38
N TYR A 92 12.49 -11.16 -3.67
CA TYR A 92 11.60 -11.99 -2.86
C TYR A 92 12.26 -12.43 -1.55
N SER A 93 11.46 -12.39 -0.49
CA SER A 93 11.81 -12.93 0.82
C SER A 93 12.02 -14.45 0.75
N ARG A 94 12.77 -15.01 1.70
CA ARG A 94 13.11 -16.44 1.70
C ARG A 94 11.85 -17.32 1.65
N GLY A 95 11.78 -18.19 0.65
CA GLY A 95 10.64 -19.12 0.46
C GLY A 95 9.39 -18.46 -0.11
N LYS A 96 9.49 -17.23 -0.61
CA LYS A 96 8.46 -16.54 -1.37
C LYS A 96 8.88 -16.43 -2.83
N ASP A 97 7.87 -16.37 -3.69
CA ASP A 97 7.97 -16.07 -5.11
C ASP A 97 6.70 -15.34 -5.55
N TYR A 98 6.63 -15.01 -6.83
CA TYR A 98 5.48 -14.38 -7.46
C TYR A 98 4.15 -15.10 -7.14
N HIS A 99 4.10 -16.42 -7.33
CA HIS A 99 2.87 -17.20 -7.17
C HIS A 99 2.47 -17.34 -5.69
N ALA A 100 3.45 -17.56 -4.81
CA ALA A 100 3.25 -17.70 -3.38
C ALA A 100 2.65 -16.41 -2.79
N LEU A 101 3.21 -15.25 -3.14
CA LEU A 101 2.70 -13.95 -2.69
C LEU A 101 1.36 -13.62 -3.33
N ARG A 102 1.16 -13.91 -4.61
CA ARG A 102 -0.14 -13.70 -5.28
C ARG A 102 -1.26 -14.47 -4.57
N LYS A 103 -1.02 -15.76 -4.25
CA LYS A 103 -1.95 -16.61 -3.49
C LYS A 103 -2.19 -16.08 -2.06
N GLU A 104 -1.12 -15.65 -1.39
CA GLU A 104 -1.20 -15.11 -0.03
C GLU A 104 -2.04 -13.83 0.03
N GLY A 105 -1.85 -12.90 -0.91
CA GLY A 105 -2.62 -11.66 -0.94
C GLY A 105 -4.10 -11.86 -1.25
N ALA A 106 -4.44 -12.82 -2.12
CA ALA A 106 -5.84 -13.24 -2.30
C ALA A 106 -6.44 -13.80 -0.99
N ALA A 107 -5.67 -14.61 -0.24
CA ALA A 107 -6.11 -15.16 1.04
C ALA A 107 -6.26 -14.07 2.12
N ILE A 108 -5.35 -13.09 2.19
CA ILE A 108 -5.45 -11.95 3.09
C ILE A 108 -6.66 -11.08 2.73
N THR A 109 -6.89 -10.83 1.44
CA THR A 109 -8.06 -10.09 0.95
C THR A 109 -9.37 -10.75 1.38
N LYS A 110 -9.43 -12.08 1.28
CA LYS A 110 -10.58 -12.85 1.80
C LYS A 110 -10.75 -12.68 3.31
N LYS A 111 -9.67 -12.80 4.09
CA LYS A 111 -9.75 -12.60 5.55
C LYS A 111 -10.18 -11.18 5.92
N PHE A 112 -9.66 -10.17 5.24
CA PHE A 112 -10.08 -8.78 5.39
C PHE A 112 -11.59 -8.66 5.14
N TYR A 113 -12.08 -9.20 4.02
CA TYR A 113 -13.49 -9.18 3.68
C TYR A 113 -14.36 -9.87 4.75
N GLU A 114 -13.97 -11.05 5.23
CA GLU A 114 -14.70 -11.79 6.27
C GLU A 114 -14.77 -11.04 7.61
N ASN A 115 -13.75 -10.24 7.94
CA ASN A 115 -13.65 -9.49 9.19
C ASN A 115 -13.99 -8.00 9.04
N ARG A 116 -14.56 -7.60 7.90
CA ARG A 116 -14.92 -6.21 7.61
C ARG A 116 -15.99 -5.71 8.58
N ILE A 117 -15.92 -4.42 8.94
CA ILE A 117 -16.93 -3.79 9.78
C ILE A 117 -18.00 -3.18 8.86
N THR A 118 -19.22 -3.71 8.91
CA THR A 118 -20.31 -3.28 8.01
C THR A 118 -21.22 -2.21 8.60
N ASP A 119 -21.46 -2.22 9.91
CA ASP A 119 -22.63 -1.50 10.47
C ASP A 119 -22.30 -0.49 11.57
N LYS A 120 -21.02 -0.23 11.87
CA LYS A 120 -20.60 0.56 13.05
C LYS A 120 -19.84 1.83 12.75
N HIS A 121 -19.48 2.10 11.50
CA HIS A 121 -18.67 3.27 11.15
C HIS A 121 -19.14 3.88 9.84
N GLN A 122 -19.16 5.21 9.82
CA GLN A 122 -19.35 5.99 8.60
C GLN A 122 -17.97 6.32 8.03
N ILE A 123 -17.77 6.01 6.75
CA ILE A 123 -16.57 6.43 6.02
C ILE A 123 -16.74 7.91 5.68
N ILE A 124 -15.82 8.75 6.16
CA ILE A 124 -15.85 10.21 5.95
C ILE A 124 -14.87 10.66 4.86
N ALA A 125 -13.76 9.94 4.72
CA ALA A 125 -12.70 10.20 3.74
C ALA A 125 -11.83 8.93 3.56
N ILE A 126 -11.09 8.86 2.46
CA ILE A 126 -10.22 7.74 2.10
C ILE A 126 -8.91 8.31 1.57
N GLU A 127 -7.77 7.86 2.10
CA GLU A 127 -6.42 8.30 1.70
C GLU A 127 -6.30 9.85 1.60
N GLU A 128 -6.99 10.55 2.52
CA GLU A 128 -7.02 12.01 2.52
C GLU A 128 -5.64 12.58 2.87
N PRO A 129 -5.06 13.42 2.00
CA PRO A 129 -3.75 13.99 2.24
C PRO A 129 -3.83 15.03 3.36
N PHE A 130 -2.85 14.99 4.28
CA PHE A 130 -2.73 15.94 5.38
C PHE A 130 -1.33 16.55 5.43
N SER A 131 -1.20 17.73 6.04
CA SER A 131 0.07 18.44 6.25
C SER A 131 0.05 19.20 7.56
#